data_AF-A0AB36TK08-F1
#
_entry.id   AF-A0AB36TK08-F1
#
_cell.length_a   1.000
_cell.length_b   1.000
_cell.length_c   1.000
_cell.angle_alpha   90.00
_cell.angle_beta   90.00
_cell.angle_gamma   90.00
#
_symmetry.space_group_name_H-M   'P 1'
#
loop_
_entity.id
_entity.type
_entity.pdbx_description
1 polymer ?
#
loop_
_entity_poly.entity_id
_entity_poly.type
_entity_poly.pdbx_seq_one_letter_code
_entity_poly.pdbx_strand_id
1 'polypeptide(L)'
;MVDSKNKKYIIKVLIPYLIVFYFFWSVYTIFLEPFIEKGPYLLNLLLVNFVKLCFWTVPALVVLKYVFREKPLSYIKLSKDKLRGFAYGSLYGVVIVIYISVTRFLFSGEFNFNPFFGLESWIGGVLLIGFTEEIVFRGFLLQKFEEIMDSKYANLLTAVLFLLIHFPKWYMQGNLFVAEFMVNSVLFMLLFSVLMAVLLKKTNSLWTCILIHSANNFAMFALGE
;
A
#
# COMPACT_ATOMS: atom_id res chain seq x y z
N MET A 1 1.68 8.64 28.33
CA MET A 1 2.11 7.23 28.45
C MET A 1 0.87 6.37 28.33
N VAL A 2 0.79 5.50 27.33
CA VAL A 2 -0.36 4.58 27.20
C VAL A 2 -0.34 3.55 28.32
N ASP A 3 -1.48 3.31 28.95
CA ASP A 3 -1.62 2.29 29.99
C ASP A 3 -1.08 0.94 29.49
N SER A 4 -0.25 0.29 30.30
CA SER A 4 0.31 -1.04 30.06
C SER A 4 -0.76 -2.08 29.65
N LYS A 5 -1.99 -1.97 30.19
CA LYS A 5 -3.11 -2.84 29.82
C LYS A 5 -3.59 -2.58 28.39
N ASN A 6 -3.72 -1.31 28.00
CA ASN A 6 -4.11 -0.93 26.64
C ASN A 6 -3.05 -1.37 25.61
N LYS A 7 -1.77 -1.18 25.93
CA LYS A 7 -0.67 -1.65 25.08
C LYS A 7 -0.72 -3.17 24.86
N LYS A 8 -0.93 -3.96 25.92
CA LYS A 8 -1.09 -5.42 25.82
C LYS A 8 -2.31 -5.80 24.99
N TYR A 9 -3.43 -5.08 25.12
CA TYR A 9 -4.64 -5.34 24.34
C TYR A 9 -4.42 -5.11 22.84
N ILE A 10 -3.82 -3.98 22.45
CA ILE A 10 -3.50 -3.67 21.05
C ILE A 10 -2.61 -4.77 20.45
N ILE A 11 -1.54 -5.16 21.14
CA ILE A 11 -0.65 -6.23 20.68
C ILE A 11 -1.39 -7.56 20.49
N LYS A 12 -2.26 -7.95 21.43
CA LYS A 12 -3.07 -9.17 21.36
C LYS A 12 -4.01 -9.20 20.16
N VAL A 13 -4.44 -8.04 19.65
CA VAL A 13 -5.29 -7.93 18.45
C VAL A 13 -4.45 -7.87 17.17
N LEU A 14 -3.37 -7.10 17.16
CA LEU A 14 -2.55 -6.90 15.96
C LEU A 14 -1.78 -8.15 15.53
N ILE A 15 -1.23 -8.93 16.47
CA ILE A 15 -0.50 -10.16 16.13
C ILE A 15 -1.36 -11.14 15.31
N PRO A 16 -2.53 -11.59 15.79
CA PRO A 16 -3.36 -12.50 15.01
C PRO A 16 -3.88 -11.87 13.72
N TYR A 17 -4.20 -10.57 13.72
CA TYR A 17 -4.57 -9.85 12.49
C TYR A 17 -3.45 -9.96 11.43
N LEU A 18 -2.20 -9.66 11.80
CA LEU A 18 -1.06 -9.74 10.89
C LEU A 18 -0.83 -11.17 10.40
N ILE A 19 -0.86 -12.17 11.29
CA ILE A 19 -0.68 -13.57 10.89
C ILE A 19 -1.72 -13.96 9.84
N VAL A 20 -3.01 -13.69 10.09
CA VAL A 20 -4.09 -14.02 9.15
C VAL A 20 -3.94 -13.24 7.85
N PHE A 21 -3.65 -11.94 7.92
CA PHE A 21 -3.50 -11.06 6.77
C PHE A 21 -2.36 -11.53 5.84
N TYR A 22 -1.16 -11.75 6.37
CA TYR A 22 -0.01 -12.19 5.57
C TYR A 22 -0.15 -13.62 5.07
N PHE A 23 -0.72 -14.51 5.89
CA PHE A 23 -0.99 -15.88 5.46
C PHE A 23 -1.97 -15.90 4.28
N PHE A 24 -3.12 -15.23 4.44
CA PHE A 24 -4.11 -15.16 3.39
C PHE A 24 -3.56 -14.49 2.12
N TRP A 25 -2.84 -13.37 2.26
CA TRP A 25 -2.26 -12.67 1.12
C TRP A 25 -1.25 -13.54 0.36
N SER A 26 -0.41 -14.28 1.07
CA SER A 26 0.56 -15.19 0.46
C SER A 26 -0.14 -16.35 -0.25
N VAL A 27 -1.14 -16.97 0.40
CA VAL A 27 -1.92 -18.07 -0.21
C VAL A 27 -2.68 -17.58 -1.44
N TYR A 28 -3.33 -16.41 -1.34
CA TYR A 28 -4.05 -15.81 -2.45
C TYR A 28 -3.11 -15.55 -3.63
N THR A 29 -1.99 -14.85 -3.40
CA THR A 29 -1.07 -14.44 -4.48
C THR A 29 -0.39 -15.64 -5.15
N ILE A 30 0.03 -16.64 -4.38
CA ILE A 30 0.79 -17.78 -4.90
C ILE A 30 -0.13 -18.81 -5.55
N PHE A 31 -1.26 -19.12 -4.91
CA PHE A 31 -2.10 -20.24 -5.33
C PHE A 31 -3.36 -19.77 -6.04
N LEU A 32 -4.07 -18.75 -5.56
CA LEU A 32 -5.41 -18.42 -6.09
C LEU A 32 -5.38 -17.45 -7.27
N GLU A 33 -4.59 -16.39 -7.19
CA GLU A 33 -4.47 -15.34 -8.21
C GLU A 33 -4.12 -15.93 -9.59
N PRO A 34 -3.16 -16.87 -9.75
CA PRO A 34 -2.84 -17.45 -11.06
C PRO A 34 -3.96 -18.29 -11.68
N PHE A 35 -4.86 -18.87 -10.88
CA PHE A 35 -6.03 -19.56 -11.43
C PHE A 35 -7.11 -18.57 -11.85
N ILE A 36 -7.29 -17.49 -11.08
CA ILE A 36 -8.25 -16.43 -11.41
C ILE A 36 -7.81 -15.75 -12.70
N GLU A 37 -6.53 -15.39 -12.87
CA GLU A 37 -6.02 -14.70 -14.07
C GLU A 37 -6.21 -15.49 -15.37
N LYS A 38 -6.37 -16.83 -15.31
CA LYS A 38 -6.70 -17.67 -16.47
C LYS A 38 -8.18 -17.65 -16.87
N GLY A 39 -9.05 -17.05 -16.05
CA GLY A 39 -10.48 -16.94 -16.30
C GLY A 39 -10.85 -15.87 -17.32
N PRO A 40 -12.16 -15.69 -17.60
CA PRO A 40 -12.65 -14.63 -18.48
C PRO A 40 -12.30 -13.24 -17.96
N TYR A 41 -11.89 -12.33 -18.85
CA TYR A 41 -11.42 -10.98 -18.51
C TYR A 41 -12.31 -10.22 -17.51
N LEU A 42 -13.63 -10.15 -17.76
CA LEU A 42 -14.57 -9.46 -16.88
C LEU A 42 -14.67 -10.11 -15.49
N LEU A 43 -14.60 -11.43 -15.43
CA LEU A 43 -14.64 -12.16 -14.17
C LEU A 43 -13.37 -11.87 -13.35
N ASN A 44 -12.21 -11.85 -14.01
CA ASN A 44 -10.93 -11.57 -13.35
C ASN A 44 -10.89 -10.14 -12.81
N LEU A 45 -11.31 -9.17 -13.64
CA LEU A 45 -11.39 -7.77 -13.26
C LEU A 45 -12.25 -7.57 -12.00
N LEU A 46 -13.40 -8.24 -11.91
CA LEU A 46 -14.29 -8.11 -10.76
C LEU A 46 -13.77 -8.89 -9.54
N LEU A 47 -13.38 -10.16 -9.72
CA LEU A 47 -12.98 -11.02 -8.61
C LEU A 47 -11.68 -10.57 -7.95
N VAL A 48 -10.64 -10.23 -8.72
CA VAL A 48 -9.34 -9.81 -8.15
C VAL A 48 -9.52 -8.54 -7.31
N ASN A 49 -10.26 -7.57 -7.84
CA ASN A 49 -10.50 -6.31 -7.16
C ASN A 49 -11.43 -6.47 -5.94
N PHE A 50 -12.44 -7.32 -6.05
CA PHE A 50 -13.32 -7.65 -4.93
C PHE A 50 -12.56 -8.32 -3.79
N VAL A 51 -11.73 -9.32 -4.09
CA VAL A 51 -10.90 -10.00 -3.08
C VAL A 51 -9.95 -9.01 -2.41
N LYS A 52 -9.27 -8.16 -3.17
CA LYS A 52 -8.41 -7.11 -2.60
C LYS A 52 -9.18 -6.22 -1.63
N LEU A 53 -10.34 -5.69 -2.00
CA LEU A 53 -11.17 -4.86 -1.11
C LEU A 53 -11.64 -5.62 0.15
N CYS A 54 -12.15 -6.83 -0.02
CA CYS A 54 -12.73 -7.63 1.05
C CYS A 54 -11.71 -8.17 2.05
N PHE A 55 -10.47 -8.44 1.63
CA PHE A 55 -9.45 -9.00 2.51
C PHE A 55 -8.47 -7.95 3.04
N TRP A 56 -8.28 -6.84 2.33
CA TRP A 56 -7.45 -5.75 2.82
C TRP A 56 -8.25 -4.72 3.61
N THR A 57 -9.20 -4.06 2.94
CA THR A 57 -9.85 -2.86 3.48
C THR A 57 -10.87 -3.21 4.56
N VAL A 58 -11.75 -4.17 4.28
CA VAL A 58 -12.85 -4.51 5.20
C VAL A 58 -12.34 -4.98 6.57
N PRO A 59 -11.37 -5.90 6.69
CA PRO A 59 -10.94 -6.40 8.00
C PRO A 59 -10.28 -5.30 8.84
N ALA A 60 -9.48 -4.41 8.23
CA ALA A 60 -8.90 -3.27 8.92
C ALA A 60 -9.99 -2.34 9.51
N LEU A 61 -11.01 -2.00 8.71
CA LEU A 61 -12.11 -1.13 9.16
C LEU A 61 -13.01 -1.81 10.19
N VAL A 62 -13.26 -3.12 10.06
CA VAL A 62 -14.04 -3.93 11.01
C VAL A 62 -13.33 -4.00 12.37
N VAL A 63 -12.02 -4.29 12.37
CA VAL A 63 -11.22 -4.33 13.60
C VAL A 63 -11.23 -2.95 14.27
N LEU A 64 -11.04 -1.86 13.51
CA LEU A 64 -11.15 -0.51 14.05
C LEU A 64 -12.52 -0.22 14.67
N LYS A 65 -13.61 -0.55 13.97
CA LYS A 65 -14.98 -0.22 14.41
C LYS A 65 -15.45 -1.06 15.59
N TYR A 66 -15.26 -2.37 15.54
CA TYR A 66 -15.91 -3.30 16.47
C TYR A 66 -14.99 -3.78 17.58
N VAL A 67 -13.69 -3.90 17.32
CA VAL A 67 -12.71 -4.33 18.33
C VAL A 67 -12.17 -3.10 19.07
N PHE A 68 -11.60 -2.13 18.34
CA PHE A 68 -11.04 -0.92 18.95
C PHE A 68 -12.07 0.19 19.24
N ARG A 69 -13.32 0.04 18.77
CA ARG A 69 -14.42 1.01 18.97
C ARG A 69 -14.11 2.43 18.46
N GLU A 70 -13.27 2.50 17.44
CA GLU A 70 -12.91 3.74 16.75
C GLU A 70 -13.95 4.12 15.70
N LYS A 71 -14.00 5.40 15.31
CA LYS A 71 -14.73 5.83 14.11
C LYS A 71 -13.82 5.67 12.89
N PRO A 72 -13.97 4.62 12.04
CA PRO A 72 -12.89 4.19 11.15
C PRO A 72 -12.41 5.29 10.20
N LEU A 73 -13.32 5.94 9.46
CA LEU A 73 -12.95 6.96 8.47
C LEU A 73 -12.22 8.17 9.05
N SER A 74 -12.56 8.55 10.28
CA SER A 74 -11.86 9.63 11.00
C SER A 74 -10.54 9.15 11.56
N TYR A 75 -10.51 7.94 12.12
CA TYR A 75 -9.31 7.33 12.67
C TYR A 75 -8.24 7.19 11.59
N ILE A 76 -8.57 6.61 10.44
CA ILE A 76 -7.65 6.44 9.31
C ILE A 76 -7.37 7.75 8.54
N LYS A 77 -7.90 8.89 8.99
CA LYS A 77 -7.68 10.22 8.37
C LYS A 77 -8.20 10.36 6.92
N LEU A 78 -9.20 9.57 6.51
CA LEU A 78 -9.88 9.76 5.21
C LEU A 78 -10.84 10.96 5.22
N SER A 79 -11.44 11.26 6.37
CA SER A 79 -12.32 12.43 6.52
C SER A 79 -11.59 13.69 6.99
N LYS A 80 -10.28 13.61 7.23
CA LYS A 80 -9.45 14.70 7.76
C LYS A 80 -8.69 15.42 6.65
N ASP A 81 -8.67 16.75 6.74
CA ASP A 81 -7.85 17.67 5.92
C ASP A 81 -7.87 17.35 4.42
N LYS A 82 -9.03 16.94 3.88
CA LYS A 82 -9.15 16.39 2.52
C LYS A 82 -8.53 17.27 1.46
N LEU A 83 -8.85 18.58 1.45
CA LEU A 83 -8.32 19.51 0.44
C LEU A 83 -6.78 19.58 0.47
N ARG A 84 -6.19 19.62 1.67
CA ARG A 84 -4.74 19.56 1.85
C ARG A 84 -4.20 18.21 1.40
N GLY A 85 -4.93 17.13 1.71
CA GLY A 85 -4.67 15.78 1.27
C GLY A 85 -4.51 15.66 -0.24
N PHE A 86 -5.53 16.13 -0.97
CA PHE A 86 -5.57 16.20 -2.43
C PHE A 86 -4.47 17.10 -2.99
N ALA A 87 -4.31 18.32 -2.47
CA ALA A 87 -3.31 19.26 -2.98
C ALA A 87 -1.87 18.70 -2.87
N TYR A 88 -1.50 18.20 -1.68
CA TYR A 88 -0.18 17.62 -1.48
C TYR A 88 -0.04 16.28 -2.20
N GLY A 89 -1.07 15.44 -2.19
CA GLY A 89 -1.06 14.14 -2.87
C GLY A 89 -0.84 14.30 -4.38
N SER A 90 -1.57 15.22 -5.02
CA SER A 90 -1.38 15.55 -6.44
C SER A 90 -0.03 16.18 -6.73
N LEU A 91 0.43 17.13 -5.90
CA LEU A 91 1.74 17.77 -6.10
C LEU A 91 2.88 16.75 -6.05
N TYR A 92 2.97 15.96 -4.97
CA TYR A 92 4.01 14.94 -4.83
C TYR A 92 3.81 13.77 -5.80
N GLY A 93 2.57 13.48 -6.20
CA GLY A 93 2.26 12.51 -7.25
C GLY A 93 2.81 12.95 -8.61
N VAL A 94 2.67 14.23 -8.99
CA VAL A 94 3.30 14.74 -10.22
C VAL A 94 4.84 14.65 -10.12
N VAL A 95 5.41 15.01 -8.96
CA VAL A 95 6.86 14.89 -8.72
C VAL A 95 7.34 13.44 -8.87
N ILE A 96 6.61 12.45 -8.36
CA ILE A 96 7.03 11.04 -8.46
C ILE A 96 6.94 10.54 -9.91
N VAL A 97 5.90 10.92 -10.64
CA VAL A 97 5.76 10.56 -12.07
C VAL A 97 6.91 11.15 -12.89
N ILE A 98 7.23 12.43 -12.68
CA ILE A 98 8.36 13.10 -13.35
C ILE A 98 9.68 12.41 -12.97
N TYR A 99 9.90 12.16 -11.67
CA TYR A 99 11.12 11.52 -11.19
C TYR A 99 11.33 10.14 -11.85
N ILE A 100 10.32 9.29 -11.85
CA ILE A 100 10.41 7.95 -12.46
C ILE A 100 10.64 8.07 -13.97
N SER A 101 9.89 8.95 -14.64
CA SER A 101 10.01 9.20 -16.08
C SER A 101 11.41 9.67 -16.49
N VAL A 102 11.96 10.66 -15.79
CA VAL A 102 13.31 11.19 -16.04
C VAL A 102 14.36 10.14 -15.74
N THR A 103 14.23 9.44 -14.60
CA THR A 103 15.16 8.37 -14.22
C THR A 103 15.19 7.30 -15.31
N ARG A 104 14.03 6.85 -15.79
CA ARG A 104 13.94 5.87 -16.88
C ARG A 104 14.64 6.37 -18.15
N PHE A 105 14.33 7.59 -18.59
CA PHE A 105 14.96 8.18 -19.77
C PHE A 105 16.49 8.25 -19.64
N LEU A 106 17.01 8.61 -18.47
CA LEU A 106 18.46 8.69 -18.23
C LEU A 106 19.15 7.32 -18.25
N PHE A 107 18.46 6.26 -17.79
CA PHE A 107 19.04 4.91 -17.74
C PHE A 107 18.88 4.13 -19.06
N SER A 108 17.73 4.21 -19.73
CA SER A 108 17.48 3.46 -20.97
C SER A 108 17.79 4.25 -22.24
N GLY A 109 17.90 5.57 -22.18
CA GLY A 109 18.01 6.45 -23.35
C GLY A 109 16.72 6.58 -24.16
N GLU A 110 15.66 5.87 -23.77
CA GLU A 110 14.36 5.84 -24.43
C GLU A 110 13.28 6.42 -23.54
N PHE A 111 12.38 7.23 -24.11
CA PHE A 111 11.22 7.77 -23.43
C PHE A 111 9.93 7.25 -24.07
N ASN A 112 9.46 6.09 -23.59
CA ASN A 112 8.21 5.47 -24.04
C ASN A 112 7.16 5.61 -22.94
N PHE A 113 6.50 6.77 -22.89
CA PHE A 113 5.43 7.04 -21.93
C PHE A 113 4.06 6.86 -22.59
N ASN A 114 3.32 5.82 -22.20
CA ASN A 114 1.97 5.54 -22.67
C ASN A 114 0.97 5.51 -21.51
N PRO A 115 0.16 6.57 -21.30
CA PRO A 115 -0.85 6.57 -20.25
C PRO A 115 -2.09 5.70 -20.58
N PHE A 116 -2.19 5.20 -21.81
CA PHE A 116 -3.30 4.39 -22.29
C PHE A 116 -2.97 2.90 -22.19
N PHE A 117 -3.02 2.37 -20.97
CA PHE A 117 -2.93 0.94 -20.66
C PHE A 117 -4.28 0.38 -20.21
N GLY A 118 -4.34 -0.94 -20.01
CA GLY A 118 -5.58 -1.68 -19.73
C GLY A 118 -6.38 -1.16 -18.53
N LEU A 119 -7.71 -1.28 -18.61
CA LEU A 119 -8.62 -0.84 -17.55
C LEU A 119 -8.40 -1.61 -16.24
N GLU A 120 -7.98 -2.86 -16.33
CA GLU A 120 -7.58 -3.71 -15.21
C GLU A 120 -6.40 -3.14 -14.43
N SER A 121 -5.39 -2.61 -15.12
CA SER A 121 -4.24 -1.97 -14.49
C SER A 121 -4.61 -0.60 -13.92
N TRP A 122 -5.46 0.17 -14.60
CA TRP A 122 -5.98 1.43 -14.05
C TRP A 122 -6.79 1.24 -12.77
N ILE A 123 -7.77 0.35 -12.81
CA ILE A 123 -8.67 0.15 -11.67
C ILE A 123 -7.95 -0.62 -10.56
N GLY A 124 -7.40 -1.79 -10.88
CA GLY A 124 -6.78 -2.66 -9.90
C GLY A 124 -5.38 -2.24 -9.50
N GLY A 125 -4.53 -1.97 -10.49
CA GLY A 125 -3.11 -1.68 -10.30
C GLY A 125 -2.81 -0.27 -9.77
N VAL A 126 -3.57 0.74 -10.20
CA VAL A 126 -3.32 2.15 -9.87
C VAL A 126 -4.22 2.63 -8.74
N LEU A 127 -5.54 2.59 -8.94
CA LEU A 127 -6.48 3.20 -8.00
C LEU A 127 -6.72 2.34 -6.76
N LEU A 128 -7.05 1.06 -6.94
CA LEU A 128 -7.42 0.20 -5.83
C LEU A 128 -6.21 -0.17 -4.97
N ILE A 129 -5.05 -0.53 -5.55
CA ILE A 129 -3.84 -0.78 -4.76
C ILE A 129 -3.48 0.44 -3.91
N GLY A 130 -3.35 1.63 -4.52
CA GLY A 130 -3.05 2.85 -3.79
C GLY A 130 -4.08 3.16 -2.69
N PHE A 131 -5.34 2.77 -2.86
CA PHE A 131 -6.36 2.94 -1.84
C PHE A 131 -6.26 1.88 -0.72
N THR A 132 -6.28 0.59 -1.09
CA THR A 132 -6.40 -0.52 -0.14
C THR A 132 -5.16 -0.69 0.71
N GLU A 133 -3.98 -0.55 0.11
CA GLU A 133 -2.73 -0.71 0.85
C GLU A 133 -2.52 0.42 1.85
N GLU A 134 -2.82 1.67 1.45
CA GLU A 134 -2.67 2.81 2.34
C GLU A 134 -3.63 2.76 3.53
N ILE A 135 -4.85 2.25 3.35
CA ILE A 135 -5.78 2.02 4.48
C ILE A 135 -5.16 1.07 5.51
N VAL A 136 -4.57 -0.04 5.07
CA VAL A 136 -3.99 -1.03 5.97
C VAL A 136 -2.72 -0.48 6.62
N PHE A 137 -1.77 -0.01 5.83
CA PHE A 137 -0.44 0.33 6.34
C PHE A 137 -0.37 1.68 7.03
N ARG A 138 -0.93 2.72 6.41
CA ARG A 138 -0.81 4.11 6.88
C ARG A 138 -2.02 4.48 7.74
N GLY A 139 -3.21 4.08 7.29
CA GLY A 139 -4.47 4.31 7.98
C GLY A 139 -4.59 3.52 9.29
N PHE A 140 -4.29 2.21 9.26
CA PHE A 140 -4.54 1.33 10.39
C PHE A 140 -3.26 0.98 11.18
N LEU A 141 -2.33 0.23 10.58
CA LEU A 141 -1.19 -0.36 11.27
C LEU A 141 -0.25 0.70 11.85
N LEU A 142 0.18 1.69 11.04
CA LEU A 142 1.04 2.77 11.51
C LEU A 142 0.43 3.49 12.72
N GLN A 143 -0.83 3.90 12.62
CA GLN A 143 -1.50 4.64 13.69
C GLN A 143 -1.64 3.81 14.98
N LYS A 144 -1.99 2.52 14.88
CA LYS A 144 -2.06 1.65 16.06
C LYS A 144 -0.70 1.33 16.65
N PHE A 145 0.36 1.24 15.84
CA PHE A 145 1.72 1.11 16.38
C PHE A 145 2.16 2.38 17.10
N GLU A 146 1.84 3.57 16.59
CA GLU A 146 2.16 4.84 17.26
C GLU A 146 1.46 5.03 18.61
N GLU A 147 0.36 4.32 18.86
CA GLU A 147 -0.25 4.28 20.19
C GLU A 147 0.59 3.48 21.22
N ILE A 148 1.48 2.58 20.78
CA ILE A 148 2.18 1.65 21.68
C ILE A 148 3.72 1.75 21.65
N MET A 149 4.28 2.47 20.69
CA MET A 149 5.72 2.70 20.54
C MET A 149 6.01 4.06 19.90
N ASP A 150 7.27 4.51 19.99
CA ASP A 150 7.66 5.78 19.38
C ASP A 150 7.45 5.77 17.87
N SER A 151 7.10 6.95 17.36
CA SER A 151 6.81 7.22 15.96
C SER A 151 7.89 6.70 14.98
N LYS A 152 9.17 6.75 15.36
CA LYS A 152 10.28 6.23 14.54
C LYS A 152 10.24 4.70 14.41
N TYR A 153 9.92 3.98 15.49
CA TYR A 153 9.87 2.52 15.50
C TYR A 153 8.59 2.02 14.83
N ALA A 154 7.47 2.71 15.05
CA ALA A 154 6.22 2.42 14.35
C ALA A 154 6.39 2.56 12.83
N ASN A 155 7.07 3.62 12.39
CA ASN A 155 7.35 3.83 10.97
C ASN A 155 8.25 2.73 10.39
N LEU A 156 9.35 2.39 11.09
CA LEU A 156 10.26 1.33 10.64
C LEU A 156 9.54 -0.03 10.56
N LEU A 157 8.73 -0.37 11.56
CA LEU A 157 7.97 -1.61 11.59
C LEU A 157 6.94 -1.65 10.44
N THR A 158 6.18 -0.57 10.23
CA THR A 158 5.24 -0.49 9.11
C THR A 158 5.95 -0.52 7.76
N ALA A 159 7.16 0.04 7.63
CA ALA A 159 7.95 -0.05 6.41
C ALA A 159 8.39 -1.49 6.11
N VAL A 160 8.85 -2.23 7.11
CA VAL A 160 9.19 -3.65 6.96
C VAL A 160 7.95 -4.46 6.60
N LEU A 161 6.82 -4.23 7.28
CA LEU A 161 5.56 -4.90 6.95
C LEU A 161 5.11 -4.58 5.52
N PHE A 162 5.17 -3.32 5.10
CA PHE A 162 4.85 -2.90 3.74
C PHE A 162 5.78 -3.55 2.70
N LEU A 163 7.07 -3.72 3.00
CA LEU A 163 7.99 -4.46 2.15
C LEU A 163 7.55 -5.93 2.00
N LEU A 164 7.21 -6.59 3.12
CA LEU A 164 6.93 -8.04 3.14
C LEU A 164 5.72 -8.47 2.32
N ILE A 165 4.72 -7.59 2.08
CA ILE A 165 3.58 -7.99 1.23
C ILE A 165 3.96 -8.18 -0.23
N HIS A 166 5.09 -7.67 -0.68
CA HIS A 166 5.51 -7.76 -2.08
C HIS A 166 6.20 -9.10 -2.40
N PHE A 167 6.73 -9.78 -1.38
CA PHE A 167 7.50 -11.01 -1.54
C PHE A 167 6.74 -12.14 -2.25
N PRO A 168 5.45 -12.41 -1.95
CA PRO A 168 4.69 -13.43 -2.69
C PRO A 168 4.61 -13.15 -4.19
N LYS A 169 4.37 -11.89 -4.60
CA LYS A 169 4.28 -11.53 -6.02
C LYS A 169 5.67 -11.57 -6.68
N TRP A 170 6.71 -11.08 -6.00
CA TRP A 170 8.09 -11.15 -6.50
C TRP A 170 8.58 -12.60 -6.66
N TYR A 171 8.14 -13.52 -5.79
CA TYR A 171 8.38 -14.95 -5.96
C TYR A 171 7.70 -15.48 -7.22
N MET A 172 6.41 -15.19 -7.40
CA MET A 172 5.65 -15.63 -8.59
C MET A 172 6.19 -15.06 -9.90
N GLN A 173 6.79 -13.87 -9.88
CA GLN A 173 7.43 -13.24 -11.03
C GLN A 173 8.87 -13.73 -11.28
N GLY A 174 9.43 -14.58 -10.42
CA GLY A 174 10.83 -15.01 -10.51
C GLY A 174 11.86 -13.95 -10.11
N ASN A 175 11.41 -12.80 -9.63
CA ASN A 175 12.26 -11.65 -9.30
C ASN A 175 12.97 -11.78 -7.94
N LEU A 176 12.49 -12.65 -7.05
CA LEU A 176 13.04 -12.81 -5.69
C LEU A 176 14.53 -13.19 -5.66
N PHE A 177 15.03 -13.84 -6.71
CA PHE A 177 16.42 -14.30 -6.80
C PHE A 177 17.28 -13.42 -7.73
N VAL A 178 16.73 -12.32 -8.23
CA VAL A 178 17.46 -11.34 -9.04
C VAL A 178 18.05 -10.28 -8.12
N ALA A 179 19.36 -10.34 -7.89
CA ALA A 179 20.03 -9.52 -6.87
C ALA A 179 19.83 -8.01 -7.08
N GLU A 180 19.99 -7.52 -8.31
CA GLU A 180 19.81 -6.10 -8.64
C GLU A 180 18.38 -5.63 -8.39
N PHE A 181 17.39 -6.40 -8.84
CA PHE A 181 15.97 -6.13 -8.59
C PHE A 181 15.69 -6.06 -7.09
N MET A 182 16.20 -7.02 -6.32
CA MET A 182 15.92 -7.11 -4.89
C MET A 182 16.55 -5.96 -4.10
N VAL A 183 17.80 -5.58 -4.40
CA VAL A 183 18.46 -4.45 -3.73
C VAL A 183 17.68 -3.15 -4.00
N ASN A 184 17.35 -2.88 -5.27
CA ASN A 184 16.63 -1.67 -5.64
C ASN A 184 15.21 -1.64 -5.06
N SER A 185 14.48 -2.76 -5.16
CA SER A 185 13.10 -2.85 -4.69
C SER A 185 12.98 -2.78 -3.17
N VAL A 186 13.87 -3.44 -2.42
CA VAL A 186 13.89 -3.36 -0.96
C VAL A 186 14.17 -1.93 -0.49
N LEU A 187 15.19 -1.29 -1.05
CA LEU A 187 15.53 0.10 -0.72
C LEU A 187 14.39 1.05 -1.07
N PHE A 188 13.82 0.92 -2.27
CA PHE A 188 12.69 1.73 -2.69
C PHE A 188 11.49 1.56 -1.76
N MET A 189 11.07 0.33 -1.47
CA MET A 189 9.89 0.06 -0.62
C MET A 189 10.04 0.61 0.79
N LEU A 190 11.23 0.48 1.39
CA LEU A 190 11.51 1.02 2.72
C LEU A 190 11.47 2.56 2.72
N LEU A 191 12.17 3.19 1.77
CA LEU A 191 12.22 4.66 1.66
C LEU A 191 10.86 5.26 1.32
N PHE A 192 10.15 4.66 0.36
CA PHE A 192 8.80 5.03 -0.04
C PHE A 192 7.86 4.95 1.16
N SER A 193 7.93 3.87 1.95
CA SER A 193 7.05 3.70 3.11
C SER A 193 7.32 4.72 4.21
N VAL A 194 8.59 5.00 4.49
CA VAL A 194 8.99 6.05 5.44
C VAL A 194 8.50 7.42 4.97
N LEU A 195 8.64 7.74 3.69
CA LEU A 195 8.15 8.98 3.10
C LEU A 195 6.64 9.12 3.27
N MET A 196 5.87 8.07 2.96
CA MET A 196 4.40 8.09 3.14
C MET A 196 3.99 8.36 4.58
N ALA A 197 4.67 7.76 5.56
CA ALA A 197 4.39 8.01 6.98
C ALA A 197 4.69 9.46 7.40
N VAL A 198 5.77 10.06 6.88
CA VAL A 198 6.12 11.46 7.13
C VAL A 198 5.08 12.39 6.51
N LEU A 199 4.69 12.14 5.26
CA LEU A 199 3.69 12.95 4.56
C LEU A 199 2.32 12.84 5.22
N LEU A 200 1.90 11.64 5.65
CA LEU A 200 0.66 11.45 6.42
C LEU A 200 0.60 12.34 7.66
N LYS A 201 1.72 12.44 8.40
CA LYS A 201 1.79 13.29 9.60
C LYS A 201 1.78 14.77 9.25
N LYS A 202 2.50 15.16 8.19
CA LYS A 202 2.58 16.55 7.73
C LYS A 202 1.22 17.06 7.22
N THR A 203 0.47 16.24 6.49
CA THR A 203 -0.79 16.65 5.86
C THR A 203 -2.01 16.29 6.70
N ASN A 204 -1.86 15.34 7.63
CA ASN A 204 -2.94 14.78 8.44
C ASN A 204 -4.11 14.23 7.59
N SER A 205 -3.81 13.73 6.39
CA SER A 205 -4.80 13.19 5.45
C SER A 205 -4.27 11.97 4.72
N LEU A 206 -5.03 10.88 4.75
CA LEU A 206 -4.64 9.63 4.06
C LEU A 206 -4.70 9.78 2.55
N TRP A 207 -5.51 10.72 2.03
CA TRP A 207 -5.57 11.05 0.60
C TRP A 207 -4.20 11.44 0.03
N THR A 208 -3.32 12.04 0.83
CA THR A 208 -1.95 12.33 0.40
C THR A 208 -1.22 11.05 0.01
N CYS A 209 -1.25 10.02 0.87
CA CYS A 209 -0.55 8.76 0.60
C CYS A 209 -1.20 8.00 -0.56
N ILE A 210 -2.54 7.95 -0.58
CA ILE A 210 -3.31 7.25 -1.63
C ILE A 210 -2.94 7.79 -3.01
N LEU A 211 -2.94 9.12 -3.17
CA LEU A 211 -2.65 9.74 -4.48
C LEU A 211 -1.20 9.58 -4.90
N ILE A 212 -0.24 9.66 -3.99
CA ILE A 212 1.18 9.48 -4.33
C ILE A 212 1.45 8.02 -4.70
N HIS A 213 0.85 7.06 -3.99
CA HIS A 213 0.97 5.64 -4.33
C HIS A 213 0.29 5.33 -5.66
N SER A 214 -0.93 5.82 -5.90
CA SER A 214 -1.55 5.68 -7.22
C SER A 214 -0.71 6.32 -8.32
N ALA A 215 -0.14 7.51 -8.09
CA ALA A 215 0.75 8.15 -9.06
C ALA A 215 2.04 7.35 -9.33
N ASN A 216 2.61 6.72 -8.30
CA ASN A 216 3.74 5.80 -8.44
C ASN A 216 3.37 4.65 -9.38
N ASN A 217 2.28 3.94 -9.09
CA ASN A 217 1.89 2.79 -9.89
C ASN A 217 1.49 3.20 -11.31
N PHE A 218 0.84 4.34 -11.47
CA PHE A 218 0.54 4.91 -12.78
C PHE A 218 1.82 5.12 -13.59
N ALA A 219 2.88 5.69 -12.99
CA ALA A 219 4.15 5.89 -13.68
C ALA A 219 4.79 4.57 -14.11
N MET A 220 4.76 3.54 -13.25
CA MET A 220 5.27 2.20 -13.58
C MET A 220 4.55 1.61 -14.79
N PHE A 221 3.22 1.56 -14.77
CA PHE A 221 2.42 1.05 -15.89
C PHE A 221 2.60 1.88 -17.17
N ALA A 222 2.65 3.21 -17.05
CA ALA A 222 2.80 4.09 -18.19
C ALA A 222 4.16 3.94 -18.89
N LEU A 223 5.17 3.42 -18.20
CA LEU A 223 6.51 3.16 -18.72
C LEU A 223 6.73 1.69 -19.10
N GLY A 224 5.68 0.86 -19.06
CA GLY A 224 5.71 -0.54 -19.46
C GLY A 224 6.23 -1.51 -18.41
N GLU A 225 6.12 -1.17 -17.12
CA GLU A 225 6.46 -2.02 -15.97
C GLU A 225 5.22 -2.58 -15.25
#